data_AF-A0AAU2F032-F1
#
_entry.id   AF-A0AAU2F032-F1
#
_cell.length_a   1.000
_cell.length_b   1.000
_cell.length_c   1.000
_cell.angle_alpha   90.00
_cell.angle_beta   90.00
_cell.angle_gamma   90.00
#
_symmetry.space_group_name_H-M   'P 1'
#
loop_
_entity.id
_entity.type
_entity.pdbx_description
1 polymer ?
#
loop_
_entity_poly.entity_id
_entity_poly.type
_entity_poly.pdbx_seq_one_letter_code
_entity_poly.pdbx_strand_id
1 'polypeptide(L)'
;MGVVALPQRPDGGDEFAQVLAALAGWTIRGFIMGVLVVPSVVFFTWFTVFGGTAIHVDMFEGGDIAKQTAADINSAFFATLDHFPLSDVTSVVAIILVVMFFVSGADANTYVLSMMTSDGSLTPRRPVLILWGVLTGVTAVVLMLAGGLNALQNTVIVTSLPFLVIIAGLAVSFWTELRADRHAAQAGVASAAAPAAEDGKEKADVAV
;
A
#
# COMPACT_ATOMS: atom_id res chain seq x y z
N MET A 1 -27.28 24.87 -15.70
CA MET A 1 -26.75 24.42 -17.00
C MET A 1 -25.59 25.33 -17.33
N GLY A 2 -24.36 24.88 -17.12
CA GLY A 2 -23.17 25.73 -17.23
C GLY A 2 -21.92 25.03 -16.71
N VAL A 3 -21.61 23.85 -17.27
CA VAL A 3 -20.30 23.24 -17.09
C VAL A 3 -19.35 24.00 -17.99
N VAL A 4 -18.50 24.83 -17.39
CA VAL A 4 -17.38 25.48 -18.06
C VAL A 4 -16.44 24.36 -18.53
N ALA A 5 -16.41 24.13 -19.85
CA ALA A 5 -15.47 23.20 -20.46
C ALA A 5 -14.06 23.79 -20.34
N LEU A 6 -13.24 23.21 -19.44
CA LEU A 6 -11.82 23.52 -19.38
C LEU A 6 -11.11 22.91 -20.59
N PRO A 7 -10.24 23.66 -21.28
CA PRO A 7 -9.47 23.15 -22.41
C PRO A 7 -8.54 22.03 -21.92
N GLN A 8 -8.74 20.81 -22.43
CA GLN A 8 -7.91 19.65 -22.15
C GLN A 8 -6.58 19.81 -22.90
N ARG A 9 -5.52 20.16 -22.15
CA ARG A 9 -4.15 20.08 -22.61
C ARG A 9 -3.62 18.67 -22.26
N PRO A 10 -2.94 17.98 -23.18
CA PRO A 10 -2.39 16.65 -22.91
C PRO A 10 -1.03 16.83 -22.23
N ASP A 11 -1.06 17.13 -20.93
CA ASP A 11 0.08 17.14 -20.04
C ASP A 11 -0.30 16.34 -18.79
N GLY A 12 0.52 15.34 -18.45
CA GLY A 12 0.26 14.28 -17.44
C GLY A 12 -0.06 14.73 -16.00
N GLY A 13 -0.35 16.02 -15.78
CA GLY A 13 -1.06 16.50 -14.59
C GLY A 13 -2.56 16.19 -14.59
N ASP A 14 -3.15 15.83 -15.73
CA ASP A 14 -4.54 15.41 -15.87
C ASP A 14 -4.85 14.01 -15.29
N GLU A 15 -3.91 13.06 -15.38
CA GLU A 15 -4.01 11.77 -14.69
C GLU A 15 -4.00 11.94 -13.16
N PHE A 16 -3.14 12.82 -12.65
CA PHE A 16 -3.07 13.11 -11.22
C PHE A 16 -4.31 13.88 -10.74
N ALA A 17 -4.79 14.85 -11.52
CA ALA A 17 -6.05 15.53 -11.24
C ALA A 17 -7.24 14.56 -11.26
N GLN A 18 -7.23 13.55 -12.14
CA GLN A 18 -8.24 12.47 -12.16
C GLN A 18 -8.14 11.56 -10.94
N VAL A 19 -6.94 11.15 -10.52
CA VAL A 19 -6.73 10.35 -9.31
C VAL A 19 -7.12 11.14 -8.06
N LEU A 20 -6.73 12.41 -7.99
CA LEU A 20 -7.13 13.32 -6.90
C LEU A 20 -8.63 13.55 -6.89
N ALA A 21 -9.28 13.73 -8.04
CA ALA A 21 -10.74 13.86 -8.14
C ALA A 21 -11.46 12.56 -7.75
N ALA A 22 -10.90 11.40 -8.10
CA ALA A 22 -11.40 10.09 -7.70
C ALA A 22 -11.31 9.87 -6.19
N LEU A 23 -10.27 10.39 -5.53
CA LEU A 23 -10.09 10.34 -4.08
C LEU A 23 -10.83 11.46 -3.32
N ALA A 24 -11.03 12.62 -3.94
CA ALA A 24 -11.68 13.79 -3.33
C ALA A 24 -13.15 13.55 -2.94
N GLY A 25 -13.81 12.57 -3.57
CA GLY A 25 -15.18 12.18 -3.23
C GLY A 25 -15.31 11.21 -2.05
N TRP A 26 -14.20 10.65 -1.53
CA TRP A 26 -14.23 9.61 -0.49
C TRP A 26 -14.07 10.20 0.89
N THR A 27 -14.95 9.81 1.83
CA THR A 27 -14.70 10.08 3.25
C THR A 27 -13.45 9.33 3.71
N ILE A 28 -12.64 9.92 4.59
CA ILE A 28 -11.45 9.27 5.20
C ILE A 28 -11.81 7.87 5.74
N ARG A 29 -12.99 7.73 6.35
CA ARG A 29 -13.50 6.45 6.85
C ARG A 29 -13.74 5.44 5.73
N GLY A 30 -14.32 5.86 4.60
CA GLY A 30 -14.55 4.99 3.45
C GLY A 30 -13.24 4.51 2.83
N PHE A 31 -12.26 5.41 2.68
CA PHE A 31 -10.92 5.06 2.19
C PHE A 31 -10.22 4.04 3.09
N ILE A 32 -10.18 4.27 4.40
CA ILE A 32 -9.57 3.35 5.37
C ILE A 32 -10.26 1.98 5.35
N MET A 33 -11.59 1.94 5.34
CA MET A 33 -12.33 0.67 5.25
C MET A 33 -12.02 -0.07 3.94
N GLY A 34 -11.92 0.63 2.81
CA GLY A 34 -11.54 0.03 1.54
C GLY A 34 -10.13 -0.58 1.57
N VAL A 35 -9.14 0.18 2.04
CA VAL A 35 -7.73 -0.25 2.11
C VAL A 35 -7.52 -1.39 3.10
N LEU A 36 -8.32 -1.50 4.17
CA LEU A 36 -8.20 -2.59 5.13
C LEU A 36 -9.00 -3.82 4.70
N VAL A 37 -10.28 -3.66 4.36
CA VAL A 37 -11.19 -4.81 4.17
C VAL A 37 -10.87 -5.57 2.89
N VAL A 38 -10.60 -4.88 1.78
CA VAL A 38 -10.37 -5.52 0.48
C VAL A 38 -9.19 -6.49 0.52
N PRO A 39 -7.95 -6.08 0.89
CA PRO A 39 -6.84 -7.00 0.97
C PRO A 39 -7.02 -8.05 2.06
N SER A 40 -7.62 -7.72 3.22
CA SER A 40 -7.87 -8.72 4.27
C SER A 40 -8.76 -9.87 3.79
N VAL A 41 -9.84 -9.60 3.04
CA VAL A 41 -10.72 -10.64 2.50
C VAL A 41 -9.98 -11.52 1.48
N VAL A 42 -9.16 -10.90 0.62
CA VAL A 42 -8.34 -11.63 -0.36
C VAL A 42 -7.35 -12.55 0.35
N PHE A 43 -6.59 -12.04 1.32
CA PHE A 43 -5.64 -12.85 2.08
C PHE A 43 -6.33 -13.95 2.89
N PHE A 44 -7.46 -13.65 3.53
CA PHE A 44 -8.24 -14.64 4.28
C PHE A 44 -8.69 -15.79 3.36
N THR A 45 -9.22 -15.44 2.18
CA THR A 45 -9.64 -16.43 1.18
C THR A 45 -8.44 -17.27 0.71
N TRP A 46 -7.32 -16.62 0.41
CA TRP A 46 -6.08 -17.30 -0.01
C TRP A 46 -5.57 -18.30 1.03
N PHE A 47 -5.41 -17.87 2.27
CA PHE A 47 -4.93 -18.74 3.36
C PHE A 47 -5.91 -19.88 3.66
N THR A 48 -7.21 -19.61 3.61
CA THR A 48 -8.23 -20.65 3.83
C THR A 48 -8.19 -21.70 2.73
N VAL A 49 -8.08 -21.29 1.46
CA VAL A 49 -8.04 -22.22 0.33
C VAL A 49 -6.72 -22.98 0.32
N PHE A 50 -5.56 -22.33 0.20
CA PHE A 50 -4.28 -23.04 0.04
C PHE A 50 -3.73 -23.62 1.34
N GLY A 51 -3.75 -22.83 2.42
CA GLY A 51 -3.26 -23.28 3.73
C GLY A 51 -4.16 -24.34 4.35
N GLY A 52 -5.48 -24.14 4.29
CA GLY A 52 -6.46 -25.14 4.75
C GLY A 52 -6.36 -26.45 3.96
N THR A 53 -6.16 -26.37 2.64
CA THR A 53 -5.97 -27.55 1.80
C THR A 53 -4.67 -28.28 2.12
N ALA A 54 -3.55 -27.58 2.25
CA ALA A 54 -2.26 -28.20 2.62
C ALA A 54 -2.36 -28.95 3.96
N ILE A 55 -3.00 -28.34 4.97
CA ILE A 55 -3.22 -28.97 6.27
C ILE A 55 -4.14 -30.20 6.15
N HIS A 56 -5.19 -30.10 5.34
CA HIS A 56 -6.12 -31.22 5.13
C HIS A 56 -5.42 -32.43 4.51
N VAL A 57 -4.63 -32.20 3.47
CA VAL A 57 -3.88 -33.23 2.77
C VAL A 57 -2.83 -33.88 3.68
N ASP A 58 -2.09 -33.08 4.44
CA ASP A 58 -1.07 -33.57 5.39
C ASP A 58 -1.70 -34.43 6.52
N MET A 59 -2.87 -34.02 7.01
CA MET A 59 -3.49 -34.66 8.18
C MET A 59 -4.38 -35.88 7.83
N PHE A 60 -5.06 -35.88 6.68
CA PHE A 60 -6.06 -36.90 6.34
C PHE A 60 -5.70 -37.78 5.15
N GLU A 61 -4.87 -37.28 4.22
CA GLU A 61 -4.52 -37.99 2.99
C GLU A 61 -3.09 -38.56 3.03
N GLY A 62 -2.38 -38.33 4.14
CA GLY A 62 -1.00 -38.78 4.33
C GLY A 62 0.00 -38.02 3.45
N GLY A 63 -0.33 -36.78 3.05
CA GLY A 63 0.64 -35.90 2.41
C GLY A 63 1.83 -35.67 3.33
N ASP A 64 3.05 -35.76 2.81
CA ASP A 64 4.27 -35.53 3.59
C ASP A 64 4.70 -34.06 3.54
N ILE A 65 3.72 -33.15 3.45
CA ILE A 65 3.94 -31.72 3.16
C ILE A 65 4.70 -31.08 4.31
N ALA A 66 4.36 -31.39 5.57
CA ALA A 66 5.06 -30.87 6.73
C ALA A 66 6.52 -31.30 6.78
N LYS A 67 6.85 -32.55 6.42
CA LYS A 67 8.25 -33.00 6.39
C LYS A 67 9.02 -32.38 5.23
N GLN A 68 8.43 -32.27 4.05
CA GLN A 68 9.05 -31.58 2.90
C GLN A 68 9.31 -30.10 3.21
N THR A 69 8.35 -29.43 3.83
CA THR A 69 8.48 -28.04 4.28
C THR A 69 9.57 -27.87 5.33
N ALA A 70 9.74 -28.84 6.24
CA ALA A 70 10.81 -28.81 7.24
C ALA A 70 12.21 -28.97 6.61
N ALA A 71 12.32 -29.68 5.49
CA ALA A 71 13.56 -29.81 4.74
C ALA A 71 13.83 -28.56 3.87
N ASP A 72 12.81 -28.06 3.18
CA ASP A 72 12.87 -26.83 2.40
C ASP A 72 11.53 -26.10 2.43
N ILE A 73 11.50 -24.97 3.12
CA ILE A 73 10.31 -24.12 3.24
C ILE A 73 9.82 -23.58 1.89
N ASN A 74 10.70 -23.49 0.87
CA ASN A 74 10.33 -23.02 -0.46
C ASN A 74 9.52 -24.07 -1.24
N SER A 75 9.56 -25.34 -0.83
CA SER A 75 8.86 -26.43 -1.51
C SER A 75 7.40 -26.56 -1.11
N ALA A 76 6.98 -26.01 0.04
CA ALA A 76 5.69 -26.26 0.67
C ALA A 76 4.48 -26.05 -0.27
N PHE A 77 4.49 -24.96 -1.04
CA PHE A 77 3.41 -24.64 -1.97
C PHE A 77 3.34 -25.63 -3.13
N PHE A 78 4.48 -26.00 -3.70
CA PHE A 78 4.56 -26.94 -4.81
C PHE A 78 4.25 -28.38 -4.36
N ALA A 79 4.73 -28.79 -3.18
CA ALA A 79 4.38 -30.05 -2.56
C ALA A 79 2.86 -30.17 -2.34
N THR A 80 2.18 -29.07 -2.03
CA THR A 80 0.71 -29.05 -1.93
C THR A 80 0.05 -29.24 -3.30
N LEU A 81 0.58 -28.61 -4.36
CA LEU A 81 0.04 -28.74 -5.72
C LEU A 81 0.23 -30.15 -6.30
N ASP A 82 1.26 -30.88 -5.89
CA ASP A 82 1.52 -32.25 -6.33
C ASP A 82 0.43 -33.25 -5.94
N HIS A 83 -0.42 -32.91 -4.97
CA HIS A 83 -1.58 -33.71 -4.59
C HIS A 83 -2.81 -33.48 -5.49
N PHE A 84 -2.76 -32.51 -6.40
CA PHE A 84 -3.86 -32.18 -7.30
C PHE A 84 -3.59 -32.64 -8.74
N PRO A 85 -4.63 -32.97 -9.52
CA PRO A 85 -4.46 -33.25 -10.93
C PRO A 85 -3.89 -32.01 -11.64
N LEU A 86 -3.02 -32.23 -12.64
CA LEU A 86 -2.32 -31.17 -13.39
C LEU A 86 -1.27 -30.40 -12.57
N SER A 87 -0.66 -31.01 -11.56
CA SER A 87 0.38 -30.40 -10.72
C SER A 87 1.45 -29.68 -11.55
N ASP A 88 2.04 -30.34 -12.55
CA ASP A 88 3.06 -29.75 -13.44
C ASP A 88 2.58 -28.44 -14.09
N VAL A 89 1.35 -28.42 -14.61
CA VAL A 89 0.77 -27.23 -15.27
C VAL A 89 0.56 -26.12 -14.25
N THR A 90 -0.04 -26.44 -13.10
CA THR A 90 -0.31 -25.45 -12.04
C THR A 90 0.98 -24.89 -11.44
N SER A 91 2.02 -25.71 -11.30
CA SER A 91 3.35 -25.30 -10.84
C SER A 91 4.02 -24.34 -11.82
N VAL A 92 3.98 -24.63 -13.13
CA VAL A 92 4.51 -23.71 -14.16
C VAL A 92 3.75 -22.39 -14.13
N VAL A 93 2.42 -22.41 -14.03
CA VAL A 93 1.60 -21.20 -13.92
C VAL A 93 1.96 -20.41 -12.67
N ALA A 94 2.12 -21.07 -11.52
CA ALA A 94 2.51 -20.44 -10.27
C ALA A 94 3.88 -19.74 -10.37
N ILE A 95 4.87 -20.39 -11.00
CA ILE A 95 6.19 -19.79 -11.23
C ILE A 95 6.07 -18.52 -12.08
N ILE A 96 5.30 -18.57 -13.17
CA ILE A 96 5.06 -17.39 -14.03
C ILE A 96 4.39 -16.26 -13.24
N LEU A 97 3.40 -16.57 -12.40
CA LEU A 97 2.72 -15.59 -11.57
C LEU A 97 3.66 -14.93 -10.56
N VAL A 98 4.53 -15.71 -9.89
CA VAL A 98 5.54 -15.21 -8.95
C VAL A 98 6.51 -14.28 -9.67
N VAL A 99 7.00 -14.66 -10.86
CA VAL A 99 7.90 -13.81 -11.66
C VAL A 99 7.22 -12.51 -12.06
N MET A 100 5.96 -12.57 -12.52
CA MET A 100 5.20 -11.38 -12.91
C MET A 100 4.97 -10.43 -11.72
N PHE A 101 4.57 -10.97 -10.56
CA PHE A 101 4.42 -10.20 -9.33
C PHE A 101 5.74 -9.57 -8.89
N PHE A 102 6.84 -10.32 -8.97
CA PHE A 102 8.16 -9.82 -8.63
C PHE A 102 8.58 -8.68 -9.55
N VAL A 103 8.41 -8.82 -10.86
CA VAL A 103 8.78 -7.78 -11.84
C VAL A 103 7.96 -6.50 -11.63
N SER A 104 6.63 -6.62 -11.48
CA SER A 104 5.77 -5.46 -11.25
C SER A 104 6.06 -4.79 -9.90
N GLY A 105 6.31 -5.56 -8.84
CA GLY A 105 6.69 -5.03 -7.53
C GLY A 105 8.06 -4.36 -7.54
N ALA A 106 9.03 -4.94 -8.24
CA ALA A 106 10.38 -4.38 -8.38
C ALA A 106 10.37 -3.06 -9.16
N ASP A 107 9.52 -2.94 -10.18
CA ASP A 107 9.34 -1.71 -10.95
C ASP A 107 8.78 -0.58 -10.06
N ALA A 108 7.68 -0.85 -9.34
CA ALA A 108 7.09 0.11 -8.41
C ALA A 108 8.07 0.54 -7.30
N ASN A 109 8.83 -0.41 -6.74
CA ASN A 109 9.84 -0.11 -5.72
C ASN A 109 10.95 0.79 -6.28
N THR A 110 11.50 0.45 -7.44
CA THR A 110 12.59 1.20 -8.08
C THR A 110 12.15 2.63 -8.41
N TYR A 111 10.90 2.79 -8.85
CA TYR A 111 10.32 4.09 -9.15
C TYR A 111 10.21 4.99 -7.91
N VAL A 112 9.69 4.46 -6.79
CA VAL A 112 9.58 5.21 -5.52
C VAL A 112 10.96 5.62 -4.98
N LEU A 113 11.94 4.70 -4.99
CA LEU A 113 13.31 5.02 -4.57
C LEU A 113 13.93 6.12 -5.44
N SER A 114 13.67 6.08 -6.74
CA SER A 114 14.18 7.08 -7.68
C SER A 114 13.53 8.44 -7.48
N MET A 115 12.24 8.48 -7.15
CA MET A 115 11.53 9.71 -6.79
C MET A 115 12.10 10.33 -5.50
N MET A 116 12.28 9.52 -4.45
CA MET A 116 12.83 9.97 -3.16
C MET A 116 14.25 10.53 -3.28
N THR A 117 15.03 10.06 -4.26
CA THR A 117 16.41 10.48 -4.50
C THR A 117 16.58 11.52 -5.61
N SER A 118 15.47 11.99 -6.18
CA SER A 118 15.41 13.03 -7.21
C SER A 118 14.60 14.25 -6.74
N ASP A 119 14.78 14.67 -5.48
CA ASP A 119 14.03 15.78 -4.84
C ASP A 119 12.50 15.65 -4.93
N GLY A 120 11.99 14.41 -4.91
CA GLY A 120 10.54 14.15 -5.01
C GLY A 120 9.98 14.28 -6.43
N SER A 121 10.84 14.31 -7.47
CA SER A 121 10.39 14.39 -8.86
C SER A 121 9.49 13.21 -9.25
N LEU A 122 8.29 13.52 -9.71
CA LEU A 122 7.31 12.57 -10.25
C LEU A 122 7.74 11.98 -11.60
N THR A 123 8.81 12.49 -12.22
CA THR A 123 9.41 11.89 -13.41
C THR A 123 10.91 11.69 -13.17
N PRO A 124 11.30 10.67 -12.41
CA PRO A 124 12.71 10.40 -12.13
C PRO A 124 13.47 10.14 -13.44
N ARG A 125 14.72 10.59 -13.49
CA ARG A 125 15.56 10.39 -14.68
C ARG A 125 15.90 8.90 -14.83
N ARG A 126 15.84 8.37 -16.06
CA ARG A 126 16.20 6.98 -16.42
C ARG A 126 17.49 6.44 -15.77
N PRO A 127 18.62 7.17 -15.70
CA PRO A 127 19.82 6.67 -15.03
C PRO A 127 19.63 6.39 -13.53
N VAL A 128 18.78 7.15 -12.84
CA VAL A 128 18.48 6.94 -11.42
C VAL A 128 17.65 5.67 -11.21
N LEU A 129 16.67 5.43 -12.10
CA LEU A 129 15.90 4.18 -12.13
C LEU A 129 16.81 2.96 -12.32
N ILE A 130 17.71 3.02 -13.31
CA ILE A 130 18.65 1.92 -13.58
C ILE A 130 19.59 1.71 -12.39
N LEU A 131 20.10 2.78 -11.79
CA LEU A 131 20.98 2.71 -10.63
C LEU A 131 20.30 1.97 -9.46
N TRP A 132 19.08 2.37 -9.08
CA TRP A 132 18.35 1.72 -7.99
C TRP A 132 17.92 0.29 -8.30
N GLY A 133 17.52 0.01 -9.55
CA GLY A 133 17.19 -1.35 -9.98
C GLY A 133 18.41 -2.29 -9.90
N VAL A 134 19.58 -1.82 -10.35
CA VAL A 134 20.82 -2.60 -10.27
C VAL A 134 21.28 -2.76 -8.82
N LEU A 135 21.27 -1.70 -8.01
CA LEU A 135 21.67 -1.76 -6.61
C LEU A 135 20.80 -2.75 -5.82
N THR A 136 19.48 -2.67 -5.95
CA THR A 136 18.56 -3.58 -5.24
C THR A 136 18.71 -5.02 -5.72
N GLY A 137 18.90 -5.25 -7.02
CA GLY A 137 19.18 -6.58 -7.57
C GLY A 137 20.51 -7.16 -7.08
N VAL A 138 21.58 -6.35 -7.06
CA VAL A 138 22.90 -6.77 -6.53
C VAL A 138 22.79 -7.09 -5.05
N THR A 139 22.10 -6.27 -4.25
CA THR A 139 21.87 -6.56 -2.83
C THR A 139 21.13 -7.88 -2.63
N ALA A 140 20.10 -8.17 -3.43
CA ALA A 140 19.38 -9.44 -3.36
C ALA A 140 20.30 -10.64 -3.65
N VAL A 141 21.13 -10.56 -4.69
CA VAL A 141 22.11 -11.61 -5.03
C VAL A 141 23.14 -11.80 -3.91
N VAL A 142 23.68 -10.71 -3.36
CA VAL A 142 24.67 -10.76 -2.28
C VAL A 142 24.09 -11.40 -1.03
N LEU A 143 22.86 -11.03 -0.63
CA LEU A 143 22.19 -11.62 0.54
C LEU A 143 21.89 -13.10 0.33
N MET A 144 21.47 -13.46 -0.88
CA MET A 144 21.21 -14.86 -1.23
C MET A 144 22.48 -15.71 -1.14
N LEU A 145 23.63 -15.19 -1.59
CA LEU A 145 24.92 -15.86 -1.50
C LEU A 145 25.50 -15.89 -0.08
N ALA A 146 25.20 -14.89 0.76
CA ALA A 146 25.75 -14.77 2.11
C ALA A 146 25.13 -15.77 3.10
N GLY A 147 23.83 -16.06 2.97
CA GLY A 147 23.15 -17.00 3.87
C GLY A 147 21.73 -17.35 3.45
N GLY A 148 21.41 -17.18 2.16
CA GLY A 148 20.12 -17.54 1.58
C GLY A 148 18.94 -16.86 2.25
N LEU A 149 17.85 -17.63 2.41
CA LEU A 149 16.59 -17.15 2.98
C LEU A 149 16.75 -16.63 4.42
N ASN A 150 17.56 -17.28 5.25
CA ASN A 150 17.78 -16.84 6.63
C ASN A 150 18.48 -15.47 6.70
N ALA A 151 19.49 -15.25 5.85
CA ALA A 151 20.14 -13.94 5.76
C ALA A 151 19.17 -12.86 5.29
N LEU A 152 18.32 -13.17 4.31
CA LEU A 152 17.30 -12.25 3.81
C LEU A 152 16.29 -11.87 4.90
N GLN A 153 15.76 -12.86 5.63
CA GLN A 153 14.80 -12.64 6.72
C GLN A 153 15.41 -11.81 7.85
N ASN A 154 16.62 -12.16 8.32
CA ASN A 154 17.29 -11.42 9.37
C ASN A 154 17.58 -9.97 8.97
N THR A 155 18.01 -9.75 7.73
CA THR A 155 18.26 -8.42 7.21
C THR A 155 16.99 -7.58 7.22
N VAL A 156 15.86 -8.13 6.74
CA VAL A 156 14.56 -7.43 6.75
C VAL A 156 14.11 -7.10 8.17
N ILE A 157 14.29 -7.99 9.14
CA ILE A 157 13.93 -7.73 10.54
C ILE A 157 14.75 -6.55 11.09
N VAL A 158 16.07 -6.58 10.90
CA VAL A 158 16.99 -5.55 11.41
C VAL A 158 16.74 -4.20 10.74
N THR A 159 16.48 -4.17 9.42
CA THR A 159 16.22 -2.92 8.68
C THR A 159 14.83 -2.35 8.94
N SER A 160 13.83 -3.18 9.24
CA SER A 160 12.47 -2.73 9.55
C SER A 160 12.36 -2.04 10.90
N LEU A 161 13.21 -2.39 11.87
CA LEU A 161 13.18 -1.83 13.22
C LEU A 161 13.35 -0.29 13.27
N PRO A 162 14.36 0.34 12.65
CA PRO A 162 14.44 1.80 12.61
C PRO A 162 13.31 2.43 11.80
N PHE A 163 12.85 1.77 10.73
CA PHE A 163 11.75 2.28 9.92
C PHE A 163 10.42 2.33 10.70
N LEU A 164 10.21 1.38 11.62
CA LEU A 164 9.07 1.39 12.53
C LEU A 164 8.99 2.67 13.39
N VAL A 165 10.13 3.20 13.84
CA VAL A 165 10.18 4.48 14.59
C VAL A 165 9.72 5.64 13.70
N ILE A 166 10.12 5.65 12.43
CA ILE A 166 9.72 6.67 11.45
C ILE A 166 8.20 6.60 11.22
N ILE A 167 7.65 5.40 10.99
CA ILE A 167 6.20 5.21 10.80
C ILE A 167 5.41 5.63 12.03
N ALA A 168 5.89 5.31 13.24
CA ALA A 168 5.25 5.77 14.48
C ALA A 168 5.22 7.30 14.57
N GLY A 169 6.32 7.98 14.21
CA GLY A 169 6.37 9.44 14.12
C GLY A 169 5.37 10.00 13.11
N LEU A 170 5.30 9.42 11.90
CA LEU A 170 4.33 9.82 10.87
C LEU A 170 2.88 9.64 11.34
N ALA A 171 2.58 8.57 12.08
CA ALA A 171 1.24 8.35 12.64
C ALA A 171 0.86 9.43 13.66
N VAL A 172 1.79 9.85 14.51
CA VAL A 172 1.57 10.94 15.49
C VAL A 172 1.38 12.28 14.78
N SER A 173 2.21 12.60 13.78
CA SER A 173 2.07 13.82 12.98
C SER A 173 0.73 13.86 12.25
N PHE A 174 0.37 12.77 11.57
CA PHE A 174 -0.91 12.65 10.86
C PHE A 174 -2.10 12.81 11.80
N TRP A 175 -2.05 12.20 12.99
CA TRP A 175 -3.08 12.34 14.01
C TRP A 175 -3.21 13.78 14.52
N THR A 176 -2.08 14.47 14.68
CA THR A 176 -2.04 15.86 15.13
C THR A 176 -2.62 16.80 14.06
N GLU A 177 -2.25 16.61 12.79
CA GLU A 177 -2.80 17.35 11.66
C GLU A 177 -4.31 17.15 11.51
N LEU A 178 -4.81 15.91 11.60
CA LEU A 178 -6.24 15.62 11.56
C LEU A 178 -7.03 16.28 12.71
N ARG A 179 -6.42 16.40 13.90
CA ARG A 179 -7.03 17.14 15.01
C ARG A 179 -7.06 18.64 14.74
N ALA A 180 -5.95 19.19 14.25
CA ALA A 180 -5.87 20.61 13.91
C ALA A 180 -6.90 21.01 12.85
N ASP A 181 -7.05 20.20 11.80
CA ASP A 181 -8.01 20.42 10.72
C ASP A 181 -9.48 20.39 11.21
N ARG A 182 -9.80 19.46 12.12
CA ARG A 182 -11.11 19.42 12.78
C ARG A 182 -11.40 20.67 13.61
N HIS A 183 -10.41 21.18 14.34
CA HIS A 183 -10.56 22.40 15.14
C HIS A 183 -10.73 23.64 14.25
N ALA A 184 -9.99 23.73 13.14
CA ALA A 184 -10.14 24.81 12.16
C ALA A 184 -11.53 24.80 11.49
N ALA A 185 -12.04 23.62 11.11
CA ALA A 185 -13.38 23.46 10.55
C ALA A 185 -14.48 23.88 11.53
N GLN A 186 -14.34 23.58 12.83
CA GLN A 186 -15.30 23.98 13.86
C GLN A 186 -15.28 25.49 14.14
N ALA A 187 -14.11 26.11 14.13
CA ALA A 187 -13.96 27.56 14.31
C ALA A 187 -14.53 28.36 13.12
N GLY A 188 -14.39 27.86 11.89
CA GLY A 188 -14.97 28.48 10.69
C GLY A 188 -16.51 28.45 10.69
N VAL A 189 -17.12 27.34 11.16
CA VAL A 189 -18.58 27.23 11.32
C VAL A 189 -19.11 28.15 12.43
N ALA A 190 -18.39 28.28 13.55
CA ALA A 190 -18.76 29.18 14.64
C ALA A 190 -18.69 30.67 14.23
N SER A 191 -17.69 31.05 13.43
CA SER A 191 -17.55 32.41 12.88
C SER A 191 -18.62 32.75 11.84
N ALA A 192 -18.97 31.80 10.97
CA ALA A 192 -20.04 31.98 9.98
C ALA A 192 -21.46 32.04 10.60
N ALA A 193 -21.65 31.47 11.79
CA ALA A 193 -22.90 31.55 12.54
C ALA A 193 -23.06 32.86 13.34
N ALA A 194 -22.01 33.69 13.43
CA ALA A 194 -21.98 34.89 14.27
C ALA A 194 -22.50 36.23 13.67
N PRO A 195 -23.00 36.39 12.41
CA PRO A 195 -23.38 37.73 11.93
C PRO A 195 -24.87 38.08 12.09
N ALA A 196 -25.65 37.41 12.95
CA ALA A 196 -27.10 37.69 13.07
C ALA A 196 -27.56 38.22 14.44
N ALA A 197 -26.67 38.41 15.42
CA ALA A 197 -27.06 38.81 16.78
C ALA A 197 -26.79 40.29 17.13
N GLU A 198 -26.14 41.07 16.26
CA GLU A 198 -25.73 42.45 16.56
C GLU A 198 -26.57 43.57 15.92
N ASP A 199 -27.54 43.28 15.05
CA ASP A 199 -28.38 44.33 14.40
C ASP A 199 -29.63 44.72 15.21
N GLY A 200 -29.81 44.15 16.41
CA GLY A 200 -31.01 44.33 17.23
C GLY A 200 -30.92 45.39 18.34
N LYS A 201 -29.74 45.98 18.61
CA LYS A 201 -29.53 46.88 19.76
C LYS A 201 -29.34 48.36 19.42
N GLU A 202 -29.17 48.74 18.16
CA GLU A 202 -28.96 50.16 17.79
C GLU A 202 -30.28 50.93 17.54
N LYS A 203 -31.43 50.25 17.36
CA LYS A 203 -32.72 50.94 17.10
C LYS A 203 -33.52 51.34 18.35
N ALA A 204 -33.00 51.15 19.55
CA ALA A 204 -33.70 51.51 20.79
C ALA A 204 -33.30 52.90 21.36
N ASP A 205 -32.25 53.54 20.85
CA ASP A 205 -31.68 54.77 21.45
C ASP A 205 -31.92 56.06 20.65
N VAL A 206 -32.75 56.01 19.59
CA VAL A 206 -33.08 57.20 18.76
C VAL A 206 -34.54 57.66 18.96
N ALA A 207 -35.20 57.19 20.02
CA ALA A 207 -36.58 57.56 20.33
C ALA A 207 -36.72 58.07 21.78
N VAL A 208 -36.05 59.18 22.11
CA VAL A 208 -36.43 60.09 23.20
C VAL A 208 -36.13 61.52 22.78
#